data_AF-A0A1V0URD9-F1
#
_entry.id   AF-A0A1V0URD9-F1
#
_cell.length_a   1.000
_cell.length_b   1.000
_cell.length_c   1.000
_cell.angle_alpha   90.00
_cell.angle_beta   90.00
_cell.angle_gamma   90.00
#
_symmetry.space_group_name_H-M   'P 1'
#
loop_
_entity.id
_entity.type
_entity.pdbx_description
1 polymer ?
#
loop_
_entity_poly.entity_id
_entity_poly.type
_entity_poly.pdbx_seq_one_letter_code
_entity_poly.pdbx_strand_id
1 'polypeptide(L)' 'MKYTILKNEDIEQYLSIYEKMQLRLILTRIDARRALEKKNENVYVLIHVDEPYAGQVIDIIQTHHGQEETG' A
#
# COMPACT_ATOMS: atom_id res chain seq x y z
N MET A 1 3.06 4.07 -12.62
CA MET A 1 2.52 4.31 -11.26
C MET A 1 3.50 3.74 -10.26
N LYS A 2 3.91 4.49 -9.22
CA LYS A 2 4.81 3.97 -8.18
C LYS A 2 4.04 3.42 -6.97
N TYR A 3 2.99 4.08 -6.49
CA TYR A 3 2.05 3.49 -5.53
C TYR A 3 0.64 4.02 -5.81
N THR A 4 -0.37 3.17 -5.58
CA THR A 4 -1.80 3.53 -5.64
C THR A 4 -2.42 3.05 -4.35
N ILE A 5 -3.01 3.96 -3.58
CA ILE A 5 -3.67 3.66 -2.31
C ILE A 5 -5.11 4.14 -2.46
N LEU A 6 -6.07 3.24 -2.24
CA LEU A 6 -7.49 3.54 -2.24
C LEU A 6 -8.03 3.13 -0.88
N LYS A 7 -8.77 4.03 -0.21
CA LYS A 7 -9.47 3.64 1.02
C LYS A 7 -10.65 2.76 0.65
N ASN A 8 -10.85 1.69 1.39
CA ASN A 8 -12.03 0.83 1.19
C ASN A 8 -13.33 1.61 1.37
N GLU A 9 -13.37 2.58 2.30
CA GLU A 9 -14.53 3.45 2.51
C GLU A 9 -14.90 4.26 1.26
N ASP A 10 -13.89 4.85 0.59
CA ASP A 10 -14.10 5.59 -0.66
C ASP A 10 -14.58 4.67 -1.78
N ILE A 11 -14.01 3.45 -1.87
CA ILE A 11 -14.47 2.43 -2.82
C ILE A 11 -15.94 2.10 -2.56
N GLU A 12 -16.31 1.88 -1.30
CA GLU A 12 -17.67 1.50 -0.94
C GLU A 12 -18.67 2.63 -1.18
N GLN A 13 -18.29 3.87 -0.87
CA GLN A 13 -19.13 5.05 -0.98
C GLN A 13 -19.30 5.55 -2.42
N TYR A 14 -18.24 5.54 -3.24
CA TYR A 14 -18.24 6.23 -4.53
C TYR A 14 -18.38 5.31 -5.73
N LEU A 15 -18.05 4.01 -5.62
CA LEU A 15 -18.16 3.10 -6.76
C LEU A 15 -19.52 2.38 -6.79
N SER A 16 -20.06 2.25 -7.99
CA SER A 16 -21.16 1.34 -8.27
C SER A 16 -20.72 -0.12 -8.12
N ILE A 17 -21.69 -1.03 -8.02
CA ILE A 17 -21.43 -2.49 -7.98
C ILE A 17 -20.61 -2.92 -9.20
N TYR A 18 -20.93 -2.38 -10.39
CA TYR A 18 -20.21 -2.71 -11.61
C TYR A 18 -18.74 -2.25 -11.54
N GLU A 19 -18.47 -1.03 -11.07
CA GLU A 19 -17.11 -0.52 -10.93
C GLU A 19 -16.31 -1.29 -9.87
N LYS A 20 -16.94 -1.70 -8.76
CA LYS A 20 -16.31 -2.59 -7.75
C LYS A 20 -15.91 -3.93 -8.36
N MET A 21 -16.76 -4.51 -9.21
CA MET A 21 -16.43 -5.75 -9.93
C MET A 21 -15.26 -5.55 -10.91
N GLN A 22 -15.22 -4.45 -11.65
CA GLN A 22 -14.12 -4.13 -12.55
C GLN A 22 -12.81 -3.91 -11.78
N LEU A 23 -12.85 -3.18 -10.66
CA LEU A 23 -11.68 -2.97 -9.80
C LEU A 23 -11.13 -4.30 -9.29
N ARG A 24 -12.00 -5.20 -8.80
CA ARG A 24 -11.61 -6.54 -8.36
C ARG A 24 -10.94 -7.33 -9.48
N LEU A 25 -11.51 -7.30 -10.69
CA LEU A 25 -10.95 -8.00 -11.86
C LEU A 25 -9.55 -7.49 -12.20
N ILE A 26 -9.35 -6.16 -12.18
CA ILE A 26 -8.04 -5.54 -12.44
C ILE A 26 -7.01 -5.98 -11.40
N LEU A 27 -7.35 -5.91 -10.11
CA LEU A 27 -6.47 -6.31 -9.01
C LEU A 27 -6.06 -7.79 -9.12
N THR A 28 -7.05 -8.69 -9.28
CA THR A 28 -6.79 -10.13 -9.42
C THR A 28 -5.88 -10.45 -10.62
N ARG A 29 -6.04 -9.73 -11.74
CA ARG A 29 -5.17 -9.93 -12.92
C ARG A 29 -3.73 -9.51 -12.64
N ILE A 30 -3.51 -8.45 -11.88
CA ILE A 30 -2.17 -8.00 -11.49
C ILE A 30 -1.53 -9.02 -10.56
N ASP A 31 -2.25 -9.47 -9.53
CA ASP A 31 -1.74 -10.43 -8.55
C ASP A 31 -1.38 -11.77 -9.20
N ALA A 32 -2.23 -12.28 -10.09
CA ALA A 32 -1.96 -13.51 -10.85
C ALA A 32 -0.66 -13.39 -11.68
N ARG A 33 -0.39 -12.23 -12.29
CA ARG A 33 0.84 -12.00 -13.05
C ARG A 33 2.07 -11.92 -12.15
N ARG A 34 1.96 -11.24 -11.00
CA ARG A 34 3.05 -11.16 -10.01
C ARG A 34 3.42 -12.54 -9.46
N ALA A 35 2.41 -13.37 -9.19
CA ALA A 35 2.61 -14.74 -8.73
C ALA A 35 3.37 -15.59 -9.76
N LEU A 36 3.02 -15.47 -11.06
CA LEU A 36 3.75 -16.13 -12.15
C LEU A 36 5.21 -15.68 -12.27
N GLU A 37 5.48 -14.41 -11.98
CA GLU A 37 6.83 -13.83 -11.96
C GLU A 37 7.61 -14.15 -10.68
N LYS A 38 7.03 -14.93 -9.74
CA LYS A 38 7.60 -15.23 -8.42
C LYS A 38 8.03 -13.97 -7.64
N LYS A 39 7.31 -12.87 -7.85
CA LYS A 39 7.54 -11.64 -7.09
C LYS A 39 7.02 -11.82 -5.68
N ASN A 40 7.84 -11.49 -4.69
CA ASN A 40 7.42 -11.48 -3.30
C ASN A 40 6.25 -10.52 -3.09
N GLU A 41 5.44 -10.80 -2.07
CA GLU A 41 4.48 -9.82 -1.57
C GLU A 41 5.24 -8.61 -1.03
N ASN A 42 4.86 -7.44 -1.50
CA ASN A 42 5.44 -6.20 -1.00
C ASN A 42 4.69 -5.83 0.27
N VAL A 43 5.39 -5.77 1.40
CA VAL A 43 4.83 -5.25 2.64
C VAL A 43 5.02 -3.74 2.67
N TYR A 44 3.94 -3.01 2.91
CA TYR A 44 3.95 -1.55 3.01
C TYR A 44 3.43 -1.12 4.37
N VAL A 45 4.14 -0.19 5.01
CA VAL A 45 3.65 0.52 6.19
C VAL A 45 2.96 1.80 5.70
N LEU A 46 1.67 1.93 6.01
CA LEU A 46 0.88 3.13 5.67
C LEU A 46 0.73 3.99 6.93
N ILE A 47 1.14 5.26 6.85
CA ILE A 47 1.03 6.22 7.95
C ILE A 47 0.10 7.33 7.50
N HIS A 48 -0.99 7.54 8.24
CA HIS A 48 -1.84 8.72 8.06
C HIS A 48 -1.14 9.91 8.71
N VAL A 49 -0.62 10.82 7.89
CA VAL A 49 0.25 11.91 8.33
C VAL A 49 -0.43 13.02 9.13
N ASP A 50 -1.77 13.10 9.07
CA ASP A 50 -2.53 14.09 9.83
C ASP A 50 -2.75 13.67 11.30
N GLU A 51 -2.43 12.42 11.64
CA GLU A 51 -2.58 11.91 13.01
C GLU A 51 -1.42 12.37 13.91
N PRO A 52 -1.66 12.69 15.20
CA PRO A 52 -0.63 13.22 16.11
C PRO A 52 0.61 12.33 16.27
N TYR A 53 0.48 11.02 16.01
CA TYR A 53 1.58 10.06 16.10
C TYR A 53 2.48 10.02 14.86
N ALA A 54 2.07 10.61 13.73
CA ALA A 54 2.73 10.41 12.45
C ALA A 54 4.21 10.86 12.45
N GLY A 55 4.49 12.01 13.07
CA GLY A 55 5.86 12.53 13.18
C GLY A 55 6.79 11.56 13.92
N GLN A 56 6.34 11.00 15.05
CA GLN A 56 7.13 10.06 15.84
C GLN A 56 7.44 8.77 15.06
N VAL A 57 6.47 8.27 14.29
CA VAL A 57 6.67 7.07 13.46
C VAL A 57 7.70 7.33 12.35
N ILE A 58 7.65 8.51 11.71
CA ILE A 58 8.62 8.91 10.69
C ILE A 58 10.03 8.99 11.30
N ASP A 59 10.17 9.63 12.47
CA ASP A 59 11.46 9.77 13.15
C ASP A 59 12.06 8.41 13.55
N ILE A 60 11.24 7.48 14.04
CA ILE A 60 11.66 6.11 14.36
C ILE A 60 12.19 5.41 13.11
N ILE A 61 11.43 5.44 12.01
CA ILE A 61 11.81 4.80 10.74
C ILE A 61 13.13 5.38 10.22
N GLN A 62 13.29 6.71 10.24
CA GLN A 62 14.51 7.37 9.77
C GLN A 62 15.74 7.05 10.65
N THR A 63 15.55 6.99 11.97
CA THR A 63 16.65 6.71 12.92
C THR A 63 17.18 5.28 12.77
N HIS A 64 16.32 4.31 12.47
CA HIS A 64 16.73 2.90 12.32
C HIS A 64 17.26 2.57 10.92
N HIS A 65 16.77 3.24 9.86
CA HIS A 65 17.33 3.06 8.52
C HIS A 65 18.79 3.52 8.39
N GLY A 66 19.24 4.48 9.21
CA GLY A 66 20.63 4.93 9.24
C GLY A 66 21.62 4.00 9.96
N GLN A 67 21.16 2.88 10.55
CA GLN A 67 22.02 1.96 11.32
C GLN A 67 22.41 0.68 10.56
N GLU A 68 21.83 0.42 9.39
CA GLU A 68 22.17 -0.77 8.59
C GLU A 68 23.35 -0.55 7.60
N GLU A 69 23.87 0.68 7.46
CA GLU A 69 24.99 0.98 6.54
C GLU A 69 26.40 0.84 7.16
N THR A 70 26.54 0.32 8.37
CA THR A 70 27.86 0.11 9.03
C THR A 70 28.11 -1.34 9.50
N GLY A 71 27.51 -2.33 8.86
CA GLY A 71 27.75 -3.76 9.11
C GLY A 71 28.61 -4.44 8.05
#